data_AF-A0A7G5GTU0-F1
#
_entry.id   AF-A0A7G5GTU0-F1
#
_cell.length_a   1.000
_cell.length_b   1.000
_cell.length_c   1.000
_cell.angle_alpha   90.00
_cell.angle_beta   90.00
_cell.angle_gamma   90.00
#
_symmetry.space_group_name_H-M   'P 1'
#
loop_
_entity.id
_entity.type
_entity.pdbx_description
1 polymer ?
#
loop_
_entity_poly.entity_id
_entity_poly.type
_entity_poly.pdbx_seq_one_letter_code
_entity_poly.pdbx_strand_id
1 'polypeptide(L)' 'MNPVISPGDRVSVEVWANGFYRYSQKGTVLYWTKSGRISVKLAGTGEVKNVSPERVKKLADATQ' A
#
# COMPACT_ATOMS: atom_id res chain seq x y z
N MET A 1 -6.20 -16.52 -2.82
CA MET A 1 -7.31 -15.55 -2.65
C MET A 1 -6.69 -14.17 -2.63
N ASN A 2 -6.92 -13.36 -3.67
CA ASN A 2 -6.24 -12.07 -3.82
C ASN A 2 -7.09 -10.98 -3.17
N PRO A 3 -6.57 -10.19 -2.22
CA PRO A 3 -7.24 -8.95 -1.87
C PRO A 3 -7.22 -8.08 -3.13
N VAL A 4 -8.39 -7.88 -3.73
CA VAL A 4 -8.58 -6.90 -4.80
C VAL A 4 -8.35 -5.53 -4.17
N ILE A 5 -7.14 -5.01 -4.34
CA ILE A 5 -6.75 -3.67 -3.94
C ILE A 5 -7.14 -2.74 -5.08
N SER A 6 -8.05 -1.81 -4.82
CA SER A 6 -8.59 -0.87 -5.80
C SER A 6 -8.16 0.56 -5.50
N PRO A 7 -8.12 1.45 -6.51
CA PRO A 7 -8.04 2.89 -6.29
C PRO A 7 -9.03 3.37 -5.22
N GLY A 8 -8.56 4.16 -4.26
CA GLY A 8 -9.34 4.66 -3.12
C GLY A 8 -9.29 3.79 -1.88
N ASP A 9 -8.82 2.53 -1.96
CA ASP A 9 -8.69 1.68 -0.78
C ASP A 9 -7.63 2.22 0.19
N ARG A 10 -7.94 2.09 1.49
CA ARG A 10 -6.96 2.25 2.55
C ARG A 10 -6.10 1.00 2.66
N VAL A 11 -4.79 1.19 2.71
CA VAL A 11 -3.81 0.11 2.74
C VAL A 11 -2.71 0.41 3.75
N SER A 12 -2.07 -0.64 4.23
CA SER A 12 -0.81 -0.59 4.96
C SER A 12 0.31 -1.08 4.06
N VAL A 13 1.35 -0.27 3.90
CA VAL A 13 2.50 -0.53 3.04
C VAL A 13 3.70 -0.86 3.90
N GLU A 14 4.32 -2.01 3.69
CA GLU A 14 5.53 -2.40 4.40
C GLU A 14 6.75 -1.70 3.77
N VAL A 15 7.45 -0.90 4.58
CA VAL A 15 8.68 -0.21 4.19
C VAL A 15 9.87 -1.07 4.58
N TRP A 16 10.68 -1.40 3.58
CA TRP A 16 11.90 -2.18 3.72
C TRP A 16 13.10 -1.32 3.33
N ALA A 17 14.18 -1.40 4.09
CA ALA A 17 15.44 -0.74 3.79
C ALA A 17 16.59 -1.73 3.93
N ASN A 18 17.46 -1.82 2.92
CA ASN A 18 18.58 -2.75 2.87
C ASN A 18 18.18 -4.23 3.10
N GLY A 19 17.00 -4.64 2.61
CA GLY A 19 16.52 -6.02 2.78
C GLY A 19 15.90 -6.33 4.15
N PHE A 20 15.83 -5.35 5.05
CA PHE A 20 15.18 -5.52 6.36
C PHE A 20 13.87 -4.74 6.42
N TYR A 21 12.84 -5.39 6.96
CA TYR A 21 11.60 -4.70 7.34
C TYR A 21 11.91 -3.61 8.37
N ARG A 22 11.42 -2.40 8.12
CA ARG A 22 11.59 -1.26 9.03
C ARG A 22 10.31 -0.98 9.79
N TYR A 23 9.25 -0.66 9.05
CA TYR A 23 7.94 -0.32 9.60
C TYR A 23 6.87 -0.43 8.51
N SER A 24 5.61 -0.46 8.91
CA SER A 24 4.47 -0.36 8.01
C SER A 24 3.85 1.03 8.09
N GLN A 25 3.48 1.61 6.96
CA GLN A 25 2.87 2.93 6.90
C GLN A 25 1.51 2.87 6.19
N LYS A 26 0.52 3.57 6.76
CA LYS A 26 -0.81 3.66 6.16
C LYS A 26 -0.79 4.61 4.96
N GLY A 27 -1.57 4.26 3.94
CA GLY A 27 -1.75 5.08 2.76
C GLY A 27 -3.05 4.75 2.03
N THR A 28 -3.29 5.51 0.96
CA THR A 28 -4.44 5.34 0.08
C THR A 28 -3.95 4.98 -1.31
N VAL A 29 -4.55 3.96 -1.90
CA VAL A 29 -4.23 3.52 -3.25
C VAL A 29 -4.71 4.57 -4.24
N LEU A 30 -3.81 4.99 -5.13
CA LEU A 30 -4.14 5.90 -6.22
C LEU A 30 -4.53 5.12 -7.48
N TYR A 31 -3.64 4.24 -7.94
CA TYR A 31 -3.85 3.45 -9.15
C TYR A 31 -2.84 2.29 -9.27
N TRP A 32 -3.15 1.33 -10.12
CA TRP A 32 -2.19 0.32 -10.57
C TRP A 32 -1.34 0.88 -11.70
N THR A 33 -0.03 0.74 -11.57
CA THR A 33 0.91 1.04 -12.65
C THR A 33 0.88 -0.06 -13.71
N LYS A 34 1.25 0.27 -14.95
CA LYS A 34 1.34 -0.72 -16.05
C LYS A 34 2.31 -1.87 -15.75
N SER A 35 3.27 -1.66 -14.85
CA SER A 35 4.24 -2.68 -14.41
C SER A 35 3.69 -3.62 -13.32
N GLY A 36 2.41 -3.52 -12.95
CA GLY A 36 1.80 -4.36 -11.90
C GLY A 36 2.13 -3.93 -10.47
N ARG A 37 2.70 -2.74 -10.27
CA ARG A 37 2.90 -2.13 -8.94
C ARG A 37 1.72 -1.25 -8.56
N ILE A 38 1.49 -1.09 -7.27
CA ILE A 38 0.44 -0.24 -6.72
C ILE A 38 1.04 1.12 -6.35
N SER A 39 0.49 2.20 -6.89
CA SER A 39 0.83 3.56 -6.49
C SER A 39 -0.01 3.93 -5.27
N VAL A 40 0.65 4.26 -4.15
CA VAL A 40 0.01 4.56 -2.86
C VAL A 40 0.47 5.92 -2.39
N LYS A 41 -0.47 6.76 -1.97
CA LYS A 41 -0.20 8.02 -1.27
C LYS A 41 -0.12 7.77 0.24
N LEU A 42 1.02 8.03 0.84
CA LEU A 42 1.26 7.83 2.27
C LEU A 42 0.55 8.91 3.09
N ALA A 43 -0.21 8.51 4.11
CA ALA A 43 -1.06 9.44 4.86
C ALA A 43 -0.26 10.44 5.72
N GLY A 44 0.94 10.06 6.17
CA GLY A 44 1.76 10.90 7.06
C GLY A 44 2.56 12.00 6.35
N THR A 45 3.06 11.71 5.14
CA THR A 45 3.95 12.63 4.40
C THR A 45 3.31 13.19 3.13
N GLY A 46 2.20 12.59 2.67
CA GLY A 46 1.62 12.89 1.36
C GLY A 46 2.45 12.37 0.18
N GLU A 47 3.58 11.71 0.45
CA GLU A 47 4.47 11.14 -0.57
C GLU A 47 3.78 10.00 -1.32
N VAL A 48 3.98 9.95 -2.64
CA VAL A 48 3.46 8.89 -3.50
C VAL A 48 4.57 7.88 -3.75
N LYS A 49 4.30 6.61 -3.45
CA LYS A 49 5.23 5.50 -3.66
C LYS A 49 4.61 4.37 -4.47
N ASN A 50 5.41 3.84 -5.39
CA ASN A 50 5.06 2.64 -6.16
C ASN A 50 5.62 1.41 -5.43
N VAL A 51 4.73 0.53 -4.99
CA VAL A 51 5.09 -0.63 -4.18
C VAL A 51 4.52 -1.93 -4.76
N SER A 52 5.21 -3.03 -4.51
CA SER A 52 4.74 -4.35 -4.96
C SER A 52 3.46 -4.73 -4.20
N PRO A 53 2.47 -5.31 -4.89
CA PRO A 53 1.19 -5.68 -4.26
C PRO A 53 1.35 -6.65 -3.09
N GLU A 54 2.38 -7.51 -3.13
CA GLU A 54 2.74 -8.43 -2.03
C GLU A 54 3.10 -7.71 -0.70
N ARG A 55 3.53 -6.44 -0.77
CA ARG A 55 3.92 -5.62 0.39
C ARG A 55 2.81 -4.65 0.81
N VAL A 56 1.63 -4.78 0.20
CA VAL A 56 0.47 -3.95 0.45
C VAL A 56 -0.62 -4.81 1.06
N LYS A 57 -1.03 -4.45 2.27
CA LYS A 57 -2.13 -5.11 2.97
C LYS A 57 -3.33 -4.17 2.98
N LYS A 58 -4.45 -4.61 2.42
CA LYS A 58 -5.70 -3.85 2.48
C LYS A 58 -6.14 -3.71 3.94
N LEU A 59 -6.37 -2.48 4.36
CA LEU A 59 -6.99 -2.18 5.64
C LEU A 59 -8.49 -2.13 5.38
N ALA A 60 -9.21 -3.19 5.73
CA ALA A 60 -10.66 -3.09 5.83
C ALA A 60 -10.97 -2.15 6.99
N ASP A 61 -11.86 -1.17 6.78
CA ASP A 61 -12.52 -0.52 7.91
C ASP A 61 -13.21 -1.64 8.70
N ALA A 62 -12.74 -1.87 9.92
CA ALA A 62 -13.27 -2.90 10.78
C ALA A 62 -14.73 -2.56 11.10
N THR A 63 -15.68 -3.16 10.39
CA THR A 63 -17.00 -3.43 10.96
C THR A 63 -16.84 -4.67 11.82
N GLN A 64 -16.56 -4.48 13.11
CA GLN A 64 -16.92 -5.40 14.18
C GLN A 64 -18.23 -4.95 14.79
#